data_AF-A0A920V473-F1
#
_entry.id   AF-A0A920V473-F1
#
_cell.length_a   1.000
_cell.length_b   1.000
_cell.length_c   1.000
_cell.angle_alpha   90.00
_cell.angle_beta   90.00
_cell.angle_gamma   90.00
#
_symmetry.space_group_name_H-M   'P 1'
#
loop_
_entity.id
_entity.type
_entity.pdbx_description
1 polymer ?
#
loop_
_entity_poly.entity_id
_entity_poly.type
_entity_poly.pdbx_seq_one_letter_code
_entity_poly.pdbx_strand_id
1 'polypeptide(L)'
;MGGETATLENPKFYVKAVGSLKQKPGCPDYKNSKVTTEDIKRICKNECYNPLDERKIITRIEVIKVSPQNNASEDVGNLIEDPWRVFNCPLDQNGCEVNFEDESYSKDQRDVSYYVRAIQEPSLQ
;
A
#
# COMPACT_ATOMS: atom_id res chain seq x y z
N MET A 1 -10.04 3.46 -1.94
CA MET A 1 -9.74 3.63 -0.51
C MET A 1 -9.19 5.04 -0.36
N GLY A 2 -9.85 5.86 0.43
CA GLY A 2 -9.52 7.27 0.61
C GLY A 2 -10.65 7.94 1.37
N GLY A 3 -10.34 9.05 2.03
CA GLY A 3 -11.28 9.87 2.77
C GLY A 3 -10.73 11.27 2.91
N GLU A 4 -11.62 12.21 3.17
CA GLU A 4 -11.28 13.59 3.44
C GLU A 4 -11.83 13.98 4.81
N THR A 5 -11.13 14.89 5.49
CA THR A 5 -11.58 15.47 6.74
C THR A 5 -11.04 16.87 6.87
N ALA A 6 -11.79 17.75 7.54
CA ALA A 6 -11.33 19.07 7.92
C ALA A 6 -10.96 19.05 9.40
N THR A 7 -9.78 19.56 9.75
CA THR A 7 -9.32 19.69 11.14
C THR A 7 -8.31 20.84 11.24
N LEU A 8 -8.21 21.44 12.42
CA LEU A 8 -7.16 22.42 12.77
C LEU A 8 -6.07 21.79 13.65
N GLU A 9 -6.30 20.58 14.15
CA GLU A 9 -5.35 19.83 14.97
C GLU A 9 -4.46 18.94 14.08
N ASN A 10 -3.29 18.59 14.59
CA ASN A 10 -2.39 17.66 13.93
C ASN A 10 -3.07 16.29 13.70
N PRO A 11 -3.18 15.82 12.46
CA PRO A 11 -3.86 14.58 12.15
C PRO A 11 -3.05 13.39 12.64
N LYS A 12 -3.75 12.44 13.28
CA LYS A 12 -3.19 11.17 13.76
C LYS A 12 -3.66 10.04 12.88
N PHE A 13 -2.72 9.18 12.48
CA PHE A 13 -2.99 8.06 11.60
C PHE A 13 -2.63 6.75 12.29
N TYR A 14 -3.54 5.79 12.16
CA TYR A 14 -3.29 4.40 12.48
C TYR A 14 -3.36 3.60 11.18
N VAL A 15 -2.27 2.91 10.85
CA VAL A 15 -2.16 2.12 9.63
C VAL A 15 -1.91 0.68 10.01
N LYS A 16 -2.71 -0.21 9.42
CA LYS A 16 -2.48 -1.65 9.46
C LYS A 16 -2.36 -2.18 8.04
N ALA A 17 -1.27 -2.90 7.78
CA ALA A 17 -1.01 -3.52 6.48
C ALA A 17 -0.67 -5.00 6.66
N VAL A 18 -1.18 -5.83 5.75
CA VAL A 18 -0.93 -7.27 5.72
C VAL A 18 -0.53 -7.64 4.29
N GLY A 19 0.56 -8.40 4.14
CA GLY A 19 1.08 -8.75 2.82
C GLY A 19 0.17 -9.71 2.06
N SER A 20 0.37 -9.78 0.74
CA SER A 20 -0.40 -10.67 -0.13
C SER A 20 -0.13 -12.14 0.20
N LEU A 21 -1.09 -13.04 -0.06
CA LEU A 21 -0.84 -14.48 -0.01
C LEU A 21 0.19 -14.87 -1.08
N LYS A 22 1.17 -15.69 -0.70
CA LYS A 22 2.15 -16.26 -1.63
C LYS A 22 1.41 -17.13 -2.65
N GLN A 23 1.85 -17.13 -3.90
CA GLN A 23 1.21 -17.90 -4.97
C GLN A 23 1.96 -19.22 -5.19
N LYS A 24 1.21 -20.31 -5.35
CA LYS A 24 1.71 -21.56 -5.91
C LYS A 24 1.91 -21.39 -7.41
N PRO A 25 2.83 -22.16 -8.03
CA PRO A 25 2.95 -22.18 -9.48
C PRO A 25 1.68 -22.71 -10.14
N GLY A 26 1.35 -22.14 -11.31
CA GLY A 26 0.22 -22.56 -12.12
C GLY A 26 -1.14 -22.30 -11.47
N CYS A 27 -2.17 -22.90 -12.03
CA CYS A 27 -3.55 -22.65 -11.64
C CYS A 27 -4.08 -23.66 -10.62
N PRO A 28 -5.09 -23.28 -9.81
CA PRO A 28 -5.78 -24.21 -8.94
C PRO A 28 -6.36 -25.39 -9.72
N ASP A 29 -6.56 -26.50 -9.04
CA ASP A 29 -7.20 -27.67 -9.66
C ASP A 29 -8.71 -27.46 -9.76
N TYR A 30 -9.19 -27.13 -10.95
CA TYR A 30 -10.60 -26.87 -11.23
C TYR A 30 -11.39 -28.16 -11.56
N LYS A 31 -11.02 -29.31 -10.98
CA LYS A 31 -11.62 -30.64 -11.17
C LYS A 31 -13.17 -30.70 -11.21
N ASN A 32 -13.85 -29.80 -10.50
CA ASN A 32 -15.31 -29.77 -10.42
C ASN A 32 -15.96 -28.72 -11.34
N SER A 33 -15.19 -28.07 -12.21
CA SER A 33 -15.67 -27.06 -13.15
C SER A 33 -15.78 -27.62 -14.57
N LYS A 34 -16.58 -26.96 -15.43
CA LYS A 34 -16.61 -27.23 -16.87
C LYS A 34 -15.42 -26.58 -17.62
N VAL A 35 -14.51 -25.91 -16.91
CA VAL A 35 -13.41 -25.15 -17.49
C VAL A 35 -12.26 -26.11 -17.81
N THR A 36 -11.87 -26.20 -19.08
CA THR A 36 -10.73 -27.04 -19.48
C THR A 36 -9.39 -26.32 -19.27
N THR A 37 -8.29 -27.06 -19.38
CA THR A 37 -6.94 -26.50 -19.33
C THR A 37 -6.70 -25.46 -20.43
N GLU A 38 -7.28 -25.66 -21.63
CA GLU A 38 -7.21 -24.72 -22.75
C GLU A 38 -7.95 -23.41 -22.42
N ASP A 39 -9.11 -23.50 -21.76
CA ASP A 39 -9.85 -22.34 -21.30
C ASP A 39 -9.06 -21.55 -20.27
N ILE A 40 -8.42 -22.23 -19.30
CA ILE A 40 -7.57 -21.59 -18.29
C ILE A 40 -6.38 -20.87 -18.95
N LYS A 41 -5.70 -21.52 -19.90
CA LYS A 41 -4.58 -20.90 -20.61
C LYS A 41 -5.02 -19.70 -21.45
N ARG A 42 -6.21 -19.77 -22.07
CA ARG A 42 -6.76 -18.69 -22.90
C ARG A 42 -7.24 -17.51 -22.07
N ILE A 43 -7.97 -17.77 -20.98
CA ILE A 43 -8.63 -16.77 -20.15
C ILE A 43 -7.66 -16.17 -19.14
N CYS A 44 -6.98 -17.02 -18.37
CA CYS A 44 -6.12 -16.60 -17.27
C CYS A 44 -4.67 -16.40 -17.70
N LYS A 45 -4.29 -16.79 -18.93
CA LYS A 45 -2.89 -16.78 -19.40
C LYS A 45 -1.94 -17.56 -18.47
N ASN A 46 -2.47 -18.54 -17.74
CA ASN A 46 -1.81 -19.28 -16.66
C ASN A 46 -1.43 -18.44 -15.41
N GLU A 47 -1.90 -17.20 -15.30
CA GLU A 47 -1.72 -16.30 -14.14
C GLU A 47 -2.90 -16.41 -13.16
N CYS A 48 -3.37 -17.63 -12.90
CA CYS A 48 -4.51 -17.81 -12.01
C CYS A 48 -4.12 -17.50 -10.57
N TYR A 49 -5.08 -16.96 -9.81
CA TYR A 49 -4.95 -16.83 -8.36
C TYR A 49 -4.90 -18.22 -7.71
N ASN A 50 -3.73 -18.60 -7.19
CA ASN A 50 -3.45 -19.91 -6.60
C ASN A 50 -2.71 -19.74 -5.25
N PRO A 51 -3.39 -19.24 -4.21
CA PRO A 51 -2.72 -18.86 -2.97
C PRO A 51 -2.24 -20.07 -2.14
N LEU A 52 -1.12 -19.87 -1.44
CA LEU A 52 -0.70 -20.59 -0.24
C LEU A 52 -1.33 -19.92 1.00
N ASP A 53 -1.43 -20.67 2.09
CA ASP A 53 -1.83 -20.14 3.40
C ASP A 53 -0.71 -19.38 4.13
N GLU A 54 0.30 -18.94 3.37
CA GLU A 54 1.40 -18.09 3.83
C GLU A 54 1.31 -16.72 3.18
N ARG A 55 1.65 -15.68 3.93
CA ARG A 55 1.70 -14.30 3.43
C ARG A 55 3.12 -13.84 3.21
N LYS A 56 3.24 -12.91 2.25
CA LYS A 56 4.44 -12.10 2.10
C LYS A 56 4.59 -11.19 3.31
N ILE A 57 5.83 -11.01 3.74
CA ILE A 57 6.16 -10.11 4.84
C ILE A 57 6.06 -8.66 4.35
N ILE A 58 5.43 -7.80 5.13
CA ILE A 58 5.54 -6.34 4.95
C ILE A 58 6.90 -5.94 5.53
N THR A 59 7.79 -5.42 4.69
CA THR A 59 9.15 -5.01 5.10
C THR A 59 9.18 -3.62 5.69
N ARG A 60 8.35 -2.71 5.16
CA ARG A 60 8.21 -1.34 5.66
C ARG A 60 6.91 -0.69 5.21
N ILE A 61 6.50 0.35 5.93
CA ILE A 61 5.45 1.28 5.54
C ILE A 61 6.10 2.63 5.25
N GLU A 62 5.75 3.24 4.12
CA GLU A 62 6.22 4.57 3.72
C GLU A 62 5.02 5.52 3.64
N VAL A 63 5.20 6.75 4.10
CA VAL A 63 4.19 7.81 4.01
C VAL A 63 4.74 8.89 3.10
N ILE A 64 3.94 9.31 2.13
CA ILE A 64 4.21 10.43 1.24
C ILE A 64 3.30 11.57 1.68
N LYS A 65 3.88 12.76 1.86
CA LYS A 65 3.14 13.99 2.17
C LYS A 65 3.12 14.86 0.93
N VAL A 66 1.92 15.21 0.47
CA VAL A 66 1.72 16.05 -0.72
C VAL A 66 0.93 17.28 -0.32
N SER A 67 1.55 18.45 -0.48
CA SER A 67 0.95 19.74 -0.21
C SER A 67 0.55 20.41 -1.52
N PRO A 68 -0.73 20.63 -1.84
CA PRO A 68 -1.14 21.30 -3.08
C PRO A 68 -0.58 22.72 -3.16
N GLN A 69 -0.27 23.21 -4.36
CA GLN A 69 0.12 24.60 -4.56
C GLN A 69 -1.03 25.55 -4.15
N ASN A 70 -0.72 26.59 -3.39
CA ASN A 70 -1.67 27.66 -3.06
C ASN A 70 -1.73 28.73 -4.16
N ASN A 71 -0.68 28.83 -4.99
CA ASN A 71 -0.62 29.73 -6.14
C ASN A 71 0.37 29.21 -7.20
N ALA A 72 0.25 29.70 -8.43
CA ALA A 72 1.02 29.22 -9.58
C ALA A 72 2.53 29.54 -9.53
N SER A 73 2.98 30.43 -8.64
CA SER A 73 4.38 30.82 -8.51
C SER A 73 5.12 30.05 -7.41
N GLU A 74 4.42 29.21 -6.65
CA GLU A 74 5.01 28.37 -5.61
C GLU A 74 5.86 27.26 -6.25
N ASP A 75 7.08 27.05 -5.76
CA ASP A 75 7.94 25.97 -6.23
C ASP A 75 7.36 24.60 -5.85
N VAL A 76 7.17 23.73 -6.84
CA VAL A 76 6.61 22.37 -6.65
C VAL A 76 7.62 21.43 -6.02
N GLY A 77 8.92 21.68 -6.18
CA GLY A 77 9.98 20.75 -5.76
C GLY A 77 9.91 20.36 -4.28
N ASN A 78 9.43 21.26 -3.42
CA ASN A 78 9.34 21.05 -1.97
C ASN A 78 7.92 20.66 -1.49
N LEU A 79 6.97 20.46 -2.40
CA LEU A 79 5.57 20.17 -2.07
C LEU A 79 5.24 18.68 -2.03
N ILE A 80 6.16 17.84 -2.50
CA ILE A 80 6.01 16.38 -2.52
C ILE A 80 7.18 15.79 -1.74
N GLU A 81 6.88 15.28 -0.56
CA GLU A 81 7.85 14.60 0.30
C GLU A 81 7.65 13.07 0.14
N ASP A 82 8.47 12.45 -0.71
CA ASP A 82 8.43 11.01 -1.00
C ASP A 82 9.81 10.34 -0.77
N PRO A 83 10.00 9.54 0.30
CA PRO A 83 9.08 9.37 1.44
C PRO A 83 9.24 10.48 2.47
N TRP A 84 8.12 10.92 3.06
CA TRP A 84 8.10 11.80 4.23
C TRP A 84 8.44 11.02 5.52
N ARG A 85 7.91 9.81 5.67
CA ARG A 85 8.24 8.91 6.79
C ARG A 85 8.43 7.48 6.31
N VAL A 86 9.32 6.76 6.98
CA VAL A 86 9.56 5.33 6.74
C VAL A 86 9.53 4.59 8.07
N PHE A 87 8.72 3.54 8.15
CA PHE A 87 8.59 2.67 9.30
C PHE A 87 9.00 1.25 8.91
N ASN A 88 10.09 0.75 9.49
CA ASN A 88 10.48 -0.65 9.32
C ASN A 88 9.51 -1.55 10.07
N CYS A 89 9.12 -2.66 9.44
CA CYS A 89 8.15 -3.58 9.99
C CYS A 89 8.82 -4.84 10.55
N PRO A 90 8.21 -5.49 11.55
CA PRO A 90 8.67 -6.80 11.99
C PRO A 90 8.52 -7.82 10.86
N LEU A 91 9.40 -8.83 10.85
CA LEU A 91 9.34 -9.94 9.90
C LEU A 91 8.22 -10.93 10.29
N ASP A 92 6.97 -10.45 10.26
CA ASP A 92 5.77 -11.19 10.69
C ASP A 92 4.74 -11.27 9.55
N GLN A 93 4.14 -12.45 9.37
CA GLN A 93 3.07 -12.69 8.40
C GLN A 93 1.72 -12.10 8.84
N ASN A 94 1.54 -11.79 10.13
CA ASN A 94 0.36 -11.09 10.65
C ASN A 94 0.30 -9.62 10.22
N GLY A 95 1.39 -9.11 9.62
CA GLY A 95 1.46 -7.78 9.05
C GLY A 95 2.21 -6.79 9.93
N CYS A 96 1.90 -5.51 9.72
CA CYS A 96 2.57 -4.38 10.34
C CYS A 96 1.55 -3.32 10.73
N GLU A 97 1.74 -2.76 11.92
CA GLU A 97 0.90 -1.70 12.47
C GLU A 97 1.79 -0.52 12.84
N VAL A 98 1.42 0.68 12.38
CA VAL A 98 2.16 1.91 12.68
C VAL A 98 1.20 3.03 13.06
N ASN A 99 1.67 3.89 13.95
CA ASN A 99 0.98 5.12 14.35
C ASN A 99 1.89 6.31 14.05
N PHE A 100 1.33 7.38 13.48
CA PHE A 100 2.09 8.60 13.28
C PHE A 100 1.19 9.84 13.28
N GLU A 101 1.83 10.99 13.46
CA GLU A 101 1.20 12.31 13.47
C GLU A 101 1.99 13.25 12.55
N ASP A 102 1.31 14.18 11.89
CA ASP A 102 1.97 15.33 11.28
C ASP A 102 1.98 16.52 12.25
N GLU A 103 3.08 16.65 12.99
CA GLU A 103 3.23 17.69 14.02
C GLU A 103 3.35 19.12 13.45
N SER A 104 3.65 19.26 12.15
CA SER A 104 3.72 20.57 11.50
C SER A 104 2.38 21.02 10.93
N TYR A 105 1.42 20.12 10.74
CA TYR A 105 0.15 20.40 10.05
C TYR A 105 -0.59 21.63 10.58
N SER A 106 -0.80 21.70 11.90
CA SER A 106 -1.52 22.83 12.52
C SER A 106 -0.78 24.17 12.41
N LYS A 107 0.55 24.13 12.26
CA LYS A 107 1.40 25.32 12.06
C LYS A 107 1.43 25.75 10.60
N ASP A 108 1.45 24.79 9.69
CA ASP A 108 1.54 25.02 8.24
C ASP A 108 0.23 25.56 7.66
N GLN A 109 -0.91 25.25 8.29
CA GLN A 109 -2.25 25.76 7.95
C GLN A 109 -2.60 25.65 6.46
N ARG A 110 -2.22 24.55 5.83
CA ARG A 110 -2.49 24.26 4.41
C ARG A 110 -3.09 22.87 4.24
N ASP A 111 -3.75 22.67 3.12
CA ASP A 111 -4.23 21.36 2.72
C ASP A 111 -3.05 20.41 2.50
N VAL A 112 -3.24 19.15 2.90
CA VAL A 112 -2.23 18.09 2.76
C VAL A 112 -2.92 16.78 2.42
N SER A 113 -2.37 16.05 1.46
CA SER A 113 -2.72 14.67 1.15
C SER A 113 -1.63 13.72 1.64
N TYR A 114 -2.02 12.66 2.33
CA TYR A 114 -1.10 11.62 2.80
C TYR A 114 -1.35 10.32 2.04
N TYR A 115 -0.31 9.80 1.38
CA TYR A 115 -0.36 8.49 0.73
C TYR A 115 0.48 7.50 1.52
N VAL A 116 -0.11 6.36 1.87
CA VAL A 116 0.57 5.32 2.62
C VAL A 116 0.85 4.12 1.72
N ARG A 117 2.12 3.75 1.57
CA ARG A 117 2.58 2.56 0.82
C ARG A 117 2.99 1.47 1.80
N ALA A 118 2.45 0.27 1.63
CA ALA A 118 2.94 -0.93 2.30
C ALA A 118 3.89 -1.68 1.35
N ILE A 119 5.18 -1.74 1.71
CA ILE A 119 6.20 -2.38 0.89
C ILE A 119 6.40 -3.81 1.39
N GLN A 120 5.92 -4.78 0.62
CA GLN A 120 6.14 -6.20 0.90
C GLN A 120 7.48 -6.69 0.33
N GLU A 121 7.90 -7.87 0.78
CA GLU A 121 9.05 -8.56 0.21
C GLU A 121 8.89 -8.76 -1.31
N PRO A 122 10.00 -8.75 -2.08
CA PRO A 122 9.97 -8.95 -3.52
C PRO A 122 9.32 -10.28 -3.90
N SER A 123 8.65 -10.30 -5.05
CA SER A 123 8.30 -11.55 -5.72
C SER A 123 9.49 -11.96 -6.58
N LEU A 124 9.85 -13.25 -6.59
CA LEU A 124 10.68 -13.78 -7.68
C LEU A 124 9.86 -13.69 -8.97
N GLN A 125 10.46 -13.09 -9.99
CA GLN A 125 9.87 -12.89 -11.32
C GLN A 125 10.20 -14.09 -12.23
#